data_AF-A0A7Y2XDW7-F1
#
_entry.id   AF-A0A7Y2XDW7-F1
#
_cell.length_a   1.000
_cell.length_b   1.000
_cell.length_c   1.000
_cell.angle_alpha   90.00
_cell.angle_beta   90.00
_cell.angle_gamma   90.00
#
_symmetry.space_group_name_H-M   'P 1'
#
loop_
_entity.id
_entity.type
_entity.pdbx_description
1 polymer ?
#
loop_
_entity_poly.entity_id
_entity_poly.type
_entity_poly.pdbx_seq_one_letter_code
_entity_poly.pdbx_strand_id
1 'polypeptide(L)'
;MMFLFDGWPSVVFSGWPELTYGTFPGTVQAINYNISENGKYRILVEESGEKPWPEEVRLGSGARGVALLNRVPVWYELWRQLNGFPPDYYSTTTSKKNEKSY
;
A
#
# COMPACT_ATOMS: atom_id res chain seq x y z
N MET A 1 2.74 1.95 -1.67
CA MET A 1 2.62 1.47 -0.26
C MET A 1 3.50 2.37 0.60
N MET A 2 3.20 2.56 1.89
CA MET A 2 4.04 3.35 2.80
C MET A 2 4.59 2.47 3.91
N PHE A 3 5.89 2.56 4.18
CA PHE A 3 6.61 1.76 5.16
C PHE A 3 7.14 2.60 6.31
N LEU A 4 7.11 1.99 7.48
CA LEU A 4 7.79 2.43 8.68
C LEU A 4 8.77 1.33 9.10
N PHE A 5 10.03 1.67 9.28
CA PHE A 5 11.07 0.74 9.73
C PHE A 5 11.25 0.78 11.24
N ASP A 6 11.43 -0.39 11.85
CA ASP A 6 11.76 -0.46 13.27
C ASP A 6 13.15 0.15 13.53
N GLY A 7 13.26 0.96 14.59
CA GLY A 7 14.49 1.70 14.91
C GLY A 7 14.64 3.04 14.19
N TRP A 8 13.76 3.36 13.23
CA TRP A 8 13.73 4.67 12.57
C TRP A 8 12.71 5.63 13.24
N PRO A 9 13.08 6.88 13.57
CA PRO A 9 12.15 7.83 14.15
C PRO A 9 11.04 8.19 13.16
N SER A 10 9.78 8.13 13.60
CA SER A 10 8.63 8.50 12.77
C SER A 10 7.52 9.16 13.58
N VAL A 11 6.79 10.04 12.90
CA VAL A 11 5.60 10.69 13.45
C VAL A 11 4.53 10.68 12.35
N VAL A 12 3.42 9.99 12.61
CA VAL A 12 2.32 9.82 11.67
C VAL A 12 1.09 10.56 12.19
N PHE A 13 0.53 11.44 11.37
CA PHE A 13 -0.68 12.20 11.70
C PHE A 13 -1.87 11.72 10.86
N SER A 14 -2.86 11.13 11.52
CA SER A 14 -4.12 10.73 10.88
C SER A 14 -4.85 11.96 10.34
N GLY A 15 -5.10 11.98 9.02
CA GLY A 15 -5.82 13.06 8.34
C GLY A 15 -4.96 14.14 7.70
N TRP A 16 -3.65 14.16 7.95
CA TRP A 16 -2.71 15.13 7.36
C TRP A 16 -1.47 14.43 6.79
N PRO A 17 -1.58 13.78 5.63
CA PRO A 17 -0.50 12.97 5.06
C PRO A 17 0.79 13.78 4.82
N GLU A 18 0.66 15.05 4.43
CA GLU A 18 1.80 15.94 4.14
C GLU A 18 2.68 16.25 5.35
N LEU A 19 2.13 16.14 6.56
CA LEU A 19 2.87 16.37 7.82
C LEU A 19 3.47 15.08 8.39
N THR A 20 3.26 13.93 7.72
CA THR A 20 3.81 12.66 8.17
C THR A 20 5.29 12.57 7.84
N TYR A 21 6.11 12.32 8.85
CA TYR A 21 7.57 12.16 8.71
C TYR A 21 8.02 10.76 9.13
N GLY A 22 9.13 10.30 8.55
CA GLY A 22 9.71 8.99 8.87
C GLY A 22 8.98 7.79 8.27
N THR A 23 8.12 8.02 7.27
CA THR A 23 7.59 6.97 6.40
C THR A 23 8.23 7.02 5.01
N PHE A 24 8.29 5.86 4.36
CA PHE A 24 8.99 5.68 3.10
C PHE A 24 8.10 4.98 2.07
N PRO A 25 8.01 5.50 0.83
CA PRO A 25 7.22 4.87 -0.21
C PRO A 25 7.89 3.57 -0.69
N GLY A 26 7.07 2.58 -1.03
CA GLY A 26 7.51 1.34 -1.65
C GLY A 26 6.50 0.82 -2.67
N THR A 27 7.02 0.11 -3.66
CA THR A 27 6.27 -0.45 -4.80
C THR A 27 6.34 -1.96 -4.76
N VAL A 28 5.18 -2.63 -4.93
CA VAL A 28 5.13 -4.09 -4.94
C VAL A 28 5.70 -4.58 -6.27
N GLN A 29 6.83 -5.28 -6.21
CA GLN A 29 7.51 -5.85 -7.37
C GLN A 29 6.95 -7.24 -7.72
N ALA A 30 6.63 -8.03 -6.69
CA ALA A 30 6.13 -9.38 -6.87
C ALA A 30 5.22 -9.79 -5.72
N ILE A 31 4.29 -10.69 -6.02
CA ILE A 31 3.39 -11.33 -5.05
C ILE A 31 3.64 -12.83 -5.16
N ASN A 32 3.91 -13.48 -4.03
CA ASN A 32 3.98 -14.92 -3.96
C ASN A 32 2.60 -15.47 -3.59
N TYR A 33 1.98 -16.19 -4.53
CA TYR A 33 0.66 -16.79 -4.36
C TYR A 33 0.65 -18.07 -3.52
N ASN A 34 1.82 -18.61 -3.15
CA ASN A 34 1.89 -19.74 -2.23
C ASN A 34 1.68 -19.26 -0.80
N ILE A 35 0.61 -19.77 -0.18
CA ILE A 35 0.28 -19.49 1.22
C ILE A 35 1.37 -20.11 2.11
N SER A 36 1.94 -19.30 2.99
CA SER A 36 2.91 -19.78 3.98
C SER A 36 2.20 -20.57 5.10
N GLU A 37 2.93 -21.35 5.89
CA GLU A 37 2.36 -22.13 7.01
C GLU A 37 1.54 -21.28 8.00
N ASN A 38 1.85 -19.99 8.10
CA ASN A 38 1.14 -19.02 8.94
C ASN A 38 -0.14 -18.42 8.28
N GLY A 39 -0.58 -18.95 7.13
CA GLY A 39 -1.76 -18.49 6.41
C GLY A 39 -1.60 -17.16 5.67
N LYS A 40 -0.38 -16.60 5.57
CA LYS A 40 -0.12 -15.31 4.93
C LYS A 40 0.55 -15.46 3.56
N TYR A 41 0.26 -14.49 2.69
CA TYR A 41 0.99 -14.28 1.44
C TYR A 41 2.25 -13.47 1.69
N ARG A 42 3.26 -13.68 0.83
CA ARG A 42 4.49 -12.88 0.84
C ARG A 42 4.46 -11.93 -0.35
N ILE A 43 4.90 -10.71 -0.13
CA ILE A 43 5.09 -9.70 -1.17
C ILE A 43 6.56 -9.27 -1.15
N LEU A 44 7.12 -9.05 -2.34
CA LEU A 44 8.41 -8.40 -2.51
C LEU A 44 8.13 -6.94 -2.84
N VAL A 45 8.78 -6.05 -2.09
CA VAL A 45 8.59 -4.61 -2.21
C VAL A 45 9.94 -3.97 -2.41
N GLU A 46 10.03 -3.08 -3.38
CA GLU A 46 11.20 -2.27 -3.69
C GLU A 46 10.93 -0.83 -3.23
N GLU A 47 11.99 -0.08 -2.94
CA GLU A 47 11.86 1.35 -2.66
C GLU A 47 11.28 2.09 -3.88
N SER A 48 10.45 3.10 -3.64
CA SER A 48 9.95 3.94 -4.73
C SER A 48 11.02 4.97 -5.10
N GLY A 49 11.14 5.27 -6.40
CA GLY A 49 12.04 6.31 -6.90
C GLY A 49 11.73 7.73 -6.40
N GLU A 50 10.61 7.95 -5.72
CA GLU A 50 10.26 9.25 -5.12
C GLU A 50 11.10 9.57 -3.86
N LYS A 51 11.40 8.57 -3.04
CA LYS A 51 12.13 8.74 -1.77
C LYS A 51 12.79 7.42 -1.36
N PRO A 52 14.13 7.35 -1.34
CA PRO A 52 14.84 6.13 -0.98
C PRO A 52 14.60 5.77 0.48
N TRP A 53 14.75 4.49 0.78
CA TRP A 53 14.72 3.98 2.15
C TRP A 53 15.98 4.43 2.91
N PRO A 54 15.90 4.56 4.24
CA PRO A 54 17.03 5.04 5.03
C PRO A 54 18.15 4.00 5.07
N GLU A 55 19.38 4.40 4.74
CA GLU A 55 20.55 3.51 4.67
C GLU A 55 20.95 2.94 6.03
N GLU A 56 20.56 3.61 7.12
CA GLU A 56 20.85 3.21 8.48
C GLU A 56 20.01 2.00 8.93
N VAL A 57 18.92 1.69 8.22
CA VAL A 57 18.11 0.50 8.50
C VAL A 57 18.83 -0.74 7.98
N ARG A 58 19.22 -1.60 8.91
CA ARG A 58 19.95 -2.83 8.61
C ARG A 58 19.05 -3.90 7.99
N LEU A 59 19.67 -4.79 7.21
CA LEU A 59 19.03 -6.03 6.76
C LEU A 59 18.56 -6.85 7.97
N GLY A 60 17.34 -7.36 7.89
CA GLY A 60 16.69 -8.08 8.98
C GLY A 60 15.91 -7.20 9.95
N SER A 61 15.95 -5.87 9.83
CA SER A 61 15.06 -4.98 10.56
C SER A 61 13.60 -5.22 10.18
N GLY A 62 12.72 -5.14 11.17
CA GLY A 62 11.28 -5.19 10.95
C GLY A 62 10.80 -3.95 10.19
N ALA A 63 9.73 -4.13 9.42
CA ALA A 63 9.04 -3.03 8.77
C ALA A 63 7.53 -3.23 8.87
N ARG A 64 6.80 -2.13 9.04
CA ARG A 64 5.34 -2.08 9.03
C ARG A 64 4.90 -1.28 7.81
N GLY A 65 4.13 -1.93 6.94
CA GLY A 65 3.64 -1.34 5.70
C GLY A 65 2.13 -1.11 5.73
N VAL A 66 1.68 0.02 5.19
CA VAL A 66 0.27 0.29 4.89
C VAL A 66 0.10 0.39 3.38
N ALA A 67 -0.75 -0.47 2.82
CA ALA A 67 -1.19 -0.38 1.43
C ALA A 67 -2.55 0.28 1.39
N LEU A 68 -2.62 1.44 0.72
CA LEU A 68 -3.90 1.99 0.31
C LEU A 68 -4.34 1.21 -0.93
N LEU A 69 -5.51 0.57 -0.84
CA LEU A 69 -6.13 -0.05 -1.99
C LEU A 69 -6.61 1.08 -2.89
N ASN A 70 -7.72 1.75 -2.60
CA ASN A 70 -8.30 2.78 -3.47
C ASN A 70 -8.29 4.19 -2.84
N ARG A 71 -8.32 5.24 -3.68
CA ARG A 71 -8.57 6.63 -3.25
C ARG A 71 -10.02 6.98 -3.53
N VAL A 72 -10.74 7.34 -2.47
CA VAL A 72 -12.17 7.63 -2.49
C VAL A 72 -12.44 8.95 -1.77
N PRO A 73 -13.42 9.75 -2.21
CA PRO A 73 -13.80 10.98 -1.51
C PRO A 73 -14.26 10.68 -0.07
N VAL A 74 -13.92 11.56 0.88
CA VAL A 74 -14.25 11.39 2.30
C VAL A 74 -15.76 11.23 2.53
N TRP A 75 -16.57 12.03 1.85
CA TRP A 75 -18.04 11.96 1.99
C TRP A 75 -18.59 10.60 1.56
N TYR A 76 -18.01 9.98 0.53
CA TYR A 76 -18.44 8.70 0.01
C TYR A 76 -18.15 7.59 1.02
N GLU A 77 -16.95 7.58 1.60
CA GLU A 77 -16.58 6.60 2.63
C GLU A 77 -17.45 6.71 3.89
N LEU A 78 -17.77 7.94 4.32
CA LEU A 78 -18.67 8.16 5.45
C LEU A 78 -20.08 7.61 5.17
N TRP A 79 -20.65 7.94 4.01
CA TRP A 79 -21.95 7.40 3.61
C TRP A 79 -21.93 5.87 3.49
N ARG A 80 -20.88 5.30 2.88
CA ARG A 80 -20.71 3.84 2.70
C ARG A 80 -20.67 3.11 4.04
N GLN A 81 -19.88 3.62 4.99
CA GLN A 81 -19.76 3.05 6.33
C GLN A 81 -21.07 3.12 7.11
N LEU A 82 -21.79 4.25 7.02
CA LEU A 82 -23.09 4.43 7.69
C LEU A 82 -24.16 3.45 7.18
N ASN A 83 -24.13 3.12 5.89
CA ASN A 83 -25.07 2.16 5.28
C ASN A 83 -24.60 0.70 5.35
N GLY A 84 -23.41 0.44 5.93
CA GLY A 84 -22.87 -0.92 6.06
C GLY A 84 -22.44 -1.56 4.74
N PHE A 85 -22.22 -0.78 3.69
CA PHE A 85 -21.74 -1.33 2.43
C PHE A 85 -20.28 -1.80 2.55
N PRO A 86 -19.91 -2.90 1.89
CA PRO A 86 -18.53 -3.39 1.91
C PRO A 86 -17.57 -2.36 1.31
N PRO A 87 -16.28 -2.38 1.67
CA PRO A 87 -15.27 -1.57 1.00
C PRO A 87 -15.23 -1.85 -0.50
N ASP A 88 -14.97 -0.81 -1.29
CA ASP A 88 -14.78 -0.97 -2.73
C ASP A 88 -13.40 -1.57 -3.00
N TYR A 89 -13.37 -2.89 -3.19
CA TYR A 89 -12.19 -3.62 -3.64
C TYR A 89 -12.13 -3.54 -5.16
N TYR A 90 -10.96 -3.22 -5.70
CA TYR A 90 -10.76 -3.08 -7.15
C TYR A 90 -11.44 -4.17 -7.97
N SER A 91 -12.33 -3.75 -8.87
CA SER A 91 -12.63 -4.50 -10.08
C SER A 91 -11.39 -4.41 -10.97
N THR A 92 -10.74 -5.53 -11.26
CA THR A 92 -9.67 -5.56 -12.27
C THR A 92 -10.20 -4.96 -13.55
N THR A 93 -9.75 -3.74 -13.88
CA THR A 93 -10.03 -3.15 -15.19
C THR A 93 -9.19 -3.93 -16.19
N THR A 94 -9.72 -5.07 -16.66
CA THR A 94 -9.23 -5.72 -17.87
C THR A 94 -9.46 -4.71 -18.98
N SER A 95 -8.43 -3.96 -19.33
CA SER A 95 -8.41 -3.11 -20.53
C SER A 95 -8.82 -3.96 -21.72
N LYS A 96 -10.09 -3.88 -22.13
CA LYS A 96 -10.55 -4.42 -23.41
C LYS A 96 -9.79 -3.66 -24.49
N LYS A 97 -8.68 -4.25 -24.94
CA LYS A 97 -7.98 -3.85 -26.14
C LYS A 97 -8.95 -4.11 -27.29
N ASN A 98 -9.56 -3.05 -27.81
CA ASN A 98 -10.34 -3.12 -29.04
C ASN A 98 -9.40 -3.50 -30.17
N GLU A 99 -9.27 -4.78 -30.47
CA GLU A 99 -8.78 -5.25 -31.76
C GLU A 99 -9.84 -4.91 -32.80
N LYS A 100 -9.63 -3.80 -33.51
CA LYS A 100 -10.38 -3.51 -34.73
C LYS A 100 -10.01 -4.58 -35.75
N SER A 101 -11.00 -5.39 -36.12
CA SER A 101 -11.01 -6.20 -37.33
C SER A 101 -10.66 -5.32 -38.54
N TYR A 102 -9.69 -5.77 -39.33
CA TYR A 102 -9.45 -5.36 -40.71
C TYR A 102 -9.31 -6.62 -41.55
#